data_AF-V6JET2-F1
#
_entry.id   AF-V6JET2-F1
#
_cell.length_a   1.000
_cell.length_b   1.000
_cell.length_c   1.000
_cell.angle_alpha   90.00
_cell.angle_beta   90.00
_cell.angle_gamma   90.00
#
_symmetry.space_group_name_H-M   'P 1'
#
loop_
_entity.id
_entity.type
_entity.pdbx_description
1 polymer ?
#
loop_
_entity_poly.entity_id
_entity_poly.type
_entity_poly.pdbx_seq_one_letter_code
_entity_poly.pdbx_strand_id
1 'polypeptide(L)'
;MHRAAAKKIHACQKQVDAGRLDAAACEVAYASVYSAVAGILGLRMGLERHLDDLGTHSTTVGSGPHTSFALSQSGVPTSAPSFHPGSPRMPYECEICGAFPAVPVTAVWVLSVLLVAKVHRETKVLCRQCGVNVTSRAQAYTRSWGHFGVGVVAAWVSQWKNRGMLRALRRFTEPYARRPGVLTPESRPRTTGWFLRLWTVGAGLGWLVMLAVPVVRIVISH
;
A
#
# COMPACT_ATOMS: atom_id res chain seq x y z
N MET A 1 -20.06 15.10 16.31
CA MET A 1 -18.62 15.26 15.99
C MET A 1 -18.23 14.71 14.61
N HIS A 2 -18.65 13.49 14.21
CA HIS A 2 -18.22 12.87 12.93
C HIS A 2 -18.53 13.69 11.65
N ARG A 3 -19.69 14.35 11.55
CA ARG A 3 -20.03 15.19 10.37
C ARG A 3 -19.08 16.38 10.17
N ALA A 4 -18.60 16.99 11.26
CA ALA A 4 -17.70 18.13 11.20
C ALA A 4 -16.29 17.71 10.71
N ALA A 5 -15.80 16.56 11.17
CA ALA A 5 -14.52 16.01 10.73
C ALA A 5 -14.54 15.63 9.24
N ALA A 6 -15.61 14.96 8.78
CA ALA A 6 -15.79 14.61 7.37
C ALA A 6 -15.81 15.85 6.47
N LYS A 7 -16.48 16.94 6.89
CA LYS A 7 -16.54 18.20 6.14
C LYS A 7 -15.17 18.87 6.02
N LYS A 8 -14.35 18.82 7.08
CA LYS A 8 -12.96 19.34 7.06
C LYS A 8 -12.05 18.54 6.13
N ILE A 9 -12.13 17.21 6.18
CA ILE A 9 -11.35 16.33 5.30
C ILE A 9 -11.71 16.58 3.83
N HIS A 10 -13.01 16.65 3.51
CA HIS A 10 -13.47 16.86 2.15
C HIS A 10 -13.10 18.25 1.60
N ALA A 11 -13.08 19.28 2.45
CA ALA A 11 -12.62 20.61 2.08
C ALA A 11 -11.11 20.64 1.79
N CYS A 12 -10.31 19.95 2.62
CA CYS A 12 -8.87 19.83 2.44
C CYS A 12 -8.53 19.11 1.12
N GLN A 13 -9.16 17.97 0.86
CA GLN A 13 -8.99 17.21 -0.37
C GLN A 13 -9.28 18.07 -1.61
N LYS A 14 -10.40 18.82 -1.58
CA LYS A 14 -10.78 19.73 -2.67
C LYS A 14 -9.76 20.85 -2.91
N GLN A 15 -9.04 21.30 -1.89
CA GLN A 15 -7.98 22.31 -2.02
C GLN A 15 -6.68 21.74 -2.57
N VAL A 16 -6.32 20.50 -2.21
CA VAL A 16 -5.19 19.78 -2.81
C VAL A 16 -5.44 19.48 -4.28
N ASP A 17 -6.64 19.00 -4.63
CA ASP A 17 -7.01 18.74 -6.03
C ASP A 17 -7.01 20.03 -6.87
N ALA A 18 -7.26 21.17 -6.23
CA ALA A 18 -7.17 22.49 -6.86
C ALA A 18 -5.75 23.08 -6.90
N GLY A 19 -4.73 22.36 -6.42
CA GLY A 19 -3.34 22.82 -6.37
C GLY A 19 -3.10 23.99 -5.41
N ARG A 20 -4.02 24.25 -4.47
CA ARG A 20 -3.96 25.41 -3.55
C ARG A 20 -3.32 25.10 -2.21
N LEU A 21 -3.11 23.84 -1.89
CA LEU A 21 -2.47 23.39 -0.65
C LEU A 21 -1.47 22.27 -0.96
N ASP A 22 -0.35 22.31 -0.25
CA ASP A 22 0.59 21.20 -0.23
C ASP A 22 -0.08 19.97 0.40
N ALA A 23 0.11 18.81 -0.22
CA ALA A 23 -0.43 17.54 0.27
C ALA A 23 -0.05 17.27 1.75
N ALA A 24 1.09 17.79 2.19
CA ALA A 24 1.57 17.71 3.57
C ALA A 24 0.62 18.37 4.59
N ALA A 25 -0.09 19.45 4.23
CA ALA A 25 -1.03 20.10 5.13
C ALA A 25 -2.28 19.23 5.37
N CYS A 26 -2.74 18.50 4.34
CA CYS A 26 -3.84 17.56 4.52
C CYS A 26 -3.41 16.28 5.24
N GLU A 27 -2.15 15.83 5.10
CA GLU A 27 -1.61 14.71 5.88
C GLU A 27 -1.83 14.88 7.39
N VAL A 28 -1.55 16.09 7.92
CA VAL A 28 -1.73 16.41 9.35
C VAL A 28 -3.20 16.33 9.77
N ALA A 29 -4.11 16.87 8.95
CA ALA A 29 -5.54 16.82 9.21
C ALA A 29 -6.05 15.37 9.23
N TYR A 30 -5.63 14.54 8.27
CA TYR A 30 -5.95 13.12 8.25
C TYR A 30 -5.37 12.38 9.46
N ALA A 31 -4.11 12.63 9.81
CA ALA A 31 -3.43 11.99 10.95
C ALA A 31 -4.13 12.29 12.27
N SER A 32 -4.59 13.53 12.49
CA SER A 32 -5.33 13.90 13.72
C SER A 32 -6.68 13.19 13.85
N VAL A 33 -7.40 12.99 12.74
CA VAL A 33 -8.65 12.24 12.74
C VAL A 33 -8.37 10.75 12.95
N TYR A 34 -7.30 10.23 12.34
CA TYR A 34 -6.89 8.84 12.49
C TYR A 34 -6.47 8.50 13.91
N SER A 35 -5.67 9.37 14.57
CA SER A 35 -5.24 9.16 15.95
C SER A 35 -6.41 9.26 16.92
N ALA A 36 -7.37 10.15 16.68
CA ALA A 36 -8.60 10.23 17.46
C ALA A 36 -9.44 8.95 17.34
N VAL A 37 -9.63 8.43 16.13
CA VAL A 37 -10.39 7.18 15.90
C VAL A 37 -9.63 5.95 16.44
N ALA A 38 -8.32 5.88 16.23
CA ALA A 38 -7.48 4.80 16.75
C ALA A 38 -7.41 4.80 18.27
N GLY A 39 -7.43 5.98 18.91
CA GLY A 39 -7.55 6.14 20.35
C GLY A 39 -8.86 5.59 20.90
N ILE A 40 -9.99 5.90 20.24
CA ILE A 40 -11.32 5.37 20.62
C ILE A 40 -11.38 3.84 20.51
N LEU A 41 -10.72 3.26 19.51
CA LEU A 41 -10.73 1.82 19.25
C LEU A 41 -9.65 1.03 20.01
N GLY A 42 -8.79 1.69 20.81
CA GLY A 42 -7.67 1.02 21.49
C GLY A 42 -6.58 0.49 20.55
N LEU A 43 -6.55 0.92 19.28
CA LEU A 43 -5.64 0.44 18.23
C LEU A 43 -4.34 1.25 18.11
N ARG A 44 -4.10 2.18 19.04
CA ARG A 44 -3.05 3.21 18.94
C ARG A 44 -1.63 2.64 18.75
N MET A 45 -1.27 1.58 19.50
CA MET A 45 0.08 0.99 19.43
C MET A 45 0.41 0.25 18.13
N GLY A 46 -0.59 -0.24 17.40
CA GLY A 46 -0.37 -0.95 16.12
C GLY A 46 -0.26 0.00 14.93
N LEU A 47 -0.95 1.14 14.99
CA LEU A 47 -1.04 2.08 13.89
C LEU A 47 0.20 2.99 13.77
N GLU A 48 0.73 3.48 14.89
CA GLU A 48 1.90 4.38 14.89
C GLU A 48 3.15 3.69 14.29
N ARG A 49 3.46 2.46 14.73
CA ARG A 49 4.54 1.64 14.12
C ARG A 49 4.34 1.38 12.62
N HIS A 50 3.11 1.38 12.14
CA HIS A 50 2.81 1.16 10.72
C HIS A 50 2.90 2.43 9.88
N LEU A 51 2.56 3.60 10.45
CA LEU A 51 2.72 4.89 9.79
C LEU A 51 4.19 5.27 9.67
N ASP A 52 5.02 4.97 10.68
CA ASP A 52 6.47 5.19 10.61
C ASP A 52 7.12 4.33 9.51
N ASP A 53 6.75 3.05 9.41
CA ASP A 53 7.18 2.11 8.34
C ASP A 53 6.82 2.62 6.93
N LEU A 54 5.78 3.46 6.81
CA LEU A 54 5.30 4.04 5.55
C LEU A 54 5.96 5.39 5.25
N GLY A 55 6.21 6.21 6.28
CA GLY A 55 6.84 7.53 6.16
C GLY A 55 8.33 7.46 5.82
N THR A 56 9.05 6.45 6.29
CA THR A 56 10.49 6.30 6.00
C THR A 56 10.82 5.93 4.56
N HIS A 57 9.82 5.60 3.73
CA HIS A 57 10.01 5.27 2.31
C HIS A 57 9.46 6.32 1.34
N SER A 58 8.89 7.43 1.81
CA SER A 58 8.63 8.58 0.95
C SER A 58 9.94 9.33 0.67
N THR A 59 10.83 8.69 -0.09
CA THR A 59 11.85 9.43 -0.84
C THR A 59 11.10 10.42 -1.71
N THR A 60 11.36 11.70 -1.47
CA THR A 60 11.00 12.84 -2.31
C THR A 60 11.27 12.45 -3.77
N VAL A 61 10.20 12.11 -4.49
CA VAL A 61 10.27 11.86 -5.92
C VAL A 61 10.55 13.21 -6.53
N GLY A 62 11.80 13.44 -6.91
CA GLY A 62 12.15 14.55 -7.78
C GLY A 62 11.23 14.46 -8.99
N SER A 63 10.45 15.51 -9.21
CA SER A 63 9.59 15.70 -10.37
C SER A 63 10.44 15.75 -11.63
N GLY A 64 10.83 14.58 -12.12
CA GLY A 64 11.40 14.41 -13.44
C GLY A 64 10.29 14.61 -14.48
N PRO A 65 10.60 15.24 -15.64
CA PRO A 65 9.61 15.50 -16.67
C PRO A 65 8.92 14.21 -17.10
N HIS A 66 7.58 14.21 -17.02
CA HIS A 66 6.72 13.12 -17.45
C HIS A 66 6.80 12.99 -18.98
N THR A 67 7.78 12.25 -19.47
CA THR A 67 7.84 11.84 -20.87
C THR A 67 6.86 10.68 -21.07
N SER A 68 5.80 10.97 -21.82
CA SER A 68 4.82 10.01 -22.32
C SER A 68 5.50 9.01 -23.26
N PHE A 69 6.09 7.95 -22.71
CA PHE A 69 6.73 6.91 -23.52
C PHE A 69 5.67 5.96 -24.11
N ALA A 70 5.47 6.09 -25.42
CA ALA A 70 4.89 5.04 -26.23
C ALA A 70 5.81 3.81 -26.16
N LEU A 71 5.32 2.72 -25.58
CA LEU A 71 5.99 1.42 -25.54
C LEU A 71 6.03 0.82 -26.96
N SER A 72 6.98 1.28 -27.77
CA SER A 72 7.37 0.59 -29.00
C SER A 72 8.21 -0.63 -28.60
N GLN A 73 7.60 -1.83 -28.63
CA GLN A 73 8.21 -3.11 -28.27
C GLN A 73 9.17 -3.67 -29.35
N SER A 74 9.72 -2.83 -30.22
CA SER A 74 10.59 -3.27 -31.31
C SER A 74 12.06 -3.28 -30.89
N GLY A 75 12.53 -4.45 -30.43
CA GLY A 75 13.95 -4.79 -30.37
C GLY A 75 14.58 -4.70 -28.98
N VAL A 76 14.26 -5.64 -28.10
CA VAL A 76 15.10 -5.88 -26.91
C VAL A 76 16.29 -6.75 -27.35
N PRO A 77 17.53 -6.24 -27.33
CA PRO A 77 18.70 -7.07 -27.61
C PRO A 77 18.79 -8.19 -26.56
N THR A 78 18.87 -9.43 -27.03
CA THR A 78 18.90 -10.66 -26.22
C THR A 78 20.21 -10.85 -25.44
N SER A 79 21.26 -10.10 -25.78
CA SER A 79 22.56 -10.13 -25.10
C SER A 79 22.56 -9.21 -23.88
N ALA A 80 22.85 -9.78 -22.70
CA ALA A 80 23.06 -9.00 -21.48
C ALA A 80 24.23 -8.02 -21.70
N PRO A 81 24.06 -6.71 -21.45
CA PRO A 81 25.17 -5.77 -21.51
C PRO A 81 26.27 -6.16 -20.51
N SER A 82 27.53 -6.08 -20.92
CA SER A 82 28.67 -6.19 -20.00
C SER A 82 28.72 -4.95 -19.12
N PHE A 83 28.38 -5.08 -17.84
CA PHE A 83 28.35 -3.95 -16.90
C PHE A 83 29.64 -3.84 -16.10
N HIS A 84 30.27 -2.66 -16.12
CA HIS A 84 31.40 -2.35 -15.25
C HIS A 84 30.93 -1.78 -13.91
N PRO A 85 31.54 -2.16 -12.77
CA PRO A 85 31.26 -1.53 -11.49
C PRO A 85 31.63 -0.03 -11.54
N GLY A 86 30.66 0.83 -11.25
CA GLY A 86 30.84 2.30 -11.27
C GLY A 86 30.16 3.01 -12.44
N SER A 87 29.62 2.29 -13.43
CA SER A 87 28.85 2.95 -14.48
C SER A 87 27.55 3.57 -13.94
N PRO A 88 27.14 4.74 -14.45
CA PRO A 88 25.94 5.45 -14.02
C PRO A 88 24.70 4.54 -14.12
N ARG A 89 23.65 4.87 -13.35
CA ARG A 89 22.36 4.17 -13.44
C ARG A 89 21.83 4.31 -14.86
N MET A 90 21.64 3.18 -15.55
CA MET A 90 21.00 3.18 -16.85
C MET A 90 19.51 3.48 -16.72
N PRO A 91 18.88 4.08 -17.75
CA PRO A 91 17.43 4.14 -17.82
C PRO A 91 16.89 2.70 -17.73
N TYR A 92 15.77 2.51 -17.02
CA TYR A 92 15.16 1.18 -16.80
C TYR A 92 15.93 0.23 -15.86
N GLU A 93 16.76 0.76 -14.96
CA GLU A 93 17.26 0.00 -13.80
C GLU A 93 16.25 0.02 -12.65
N CYS A 94 16.12 -1.11 -11.94
CA CYS A 94 15.24 -1.19 -10.78
C CYS A 94 15.75 -0.31 -9.64
N GLU A 95 14.89 0.54 -9.09
CA GLU A 95 15.25 1.44 -7.97
C GLU A 95 15.62 0.69 -6.68
N ILE A 96 15.10 -0.54 -6.50
CA ILE A 96 15.32 -1.35 -5.29
C ILE A 96 16.57 -2.21 -5.42
N CYS A 97 16.72 -2.91 -6.54
CA CYS A 97 17.75 -3.94 -6.70
C CYS A 97 18.81 -3.66 -7.76
N GLY A 98 18.62 -2.63 -8.59
CA GLY A 98 19.48 -2.34 -9.72
C GLY A 98 19.42 -3.36 -10.86
N ALA A 99 18.50 -4.33 -10.83
CA ALA A 99 18.32 -5.31 -11.91
C ALA A 99 17.66 -4.67 -13.14
N PHE A 100 17.91 -5.27 -14.30
CA PHE A 100 17.40 -4.85 -15.61
C PHE A 100 16.74 -6.05 -16.32
N PRO A 101 15.67 -5.86 -17.12
CA PRO A 101 14.94 -4.61 -17.34
C PRO A 101 13.97 -4.28 -16.20
N ALA A 102 13.77 -2.98 -15.94
CA ALA A 102 12.77 -2.46 -15.02
C ALA A 102 11.76 -1.56 -15.75
N VAL A 103 10.52 -1.59 -15.27
CA VAL A 103 9.41 -0.86 -15.88
C VAL A 103 8.75 0.05 -14.84
N PRO A 104 8.11 1.15 -15.24
CA PRO A 104 7.34 1.96 -14.32
C PRO A 104 6.15 1.14 -13.79
N VAL A 105 6.12 0.95 -12.47
CA VAL A 105 5.06 0.24 -11.75
C VAL A 105 4.39 1.23 -10.81
N THR A 106 3.07 1.35 -10.95
CA THR A 106 2.25 2.10 -10.01
C THR A 106 1.53 1.14 -9.07
N ALA A 107 1.92 1.14 -7.80
CA ALA A 107 1.23 0.44 -6.74
C ALA A 107 0.19 1.37 -6.11
N VAL A 108 -1.04 0.87 -5.95
CA VAL A 108 -2.13 1.60 -5.30
C VAL A 108 -2.57 0.84 -4.07
N TRP A 109 -2.65 1.48 -2.91
CA TRP A 109 -3.26 0.87 -1.73
C TRP A 109 -4.26 1.79 -1.06
N VAL A 110 -5.22 1.19 -0.38
CA VAL A 110 -6.27 1.92 0.32
C VAL A 110 -6.19 1.60 1.80
N LEU A 111 -6.12 2.66 2.59
CA LEU A 111 -6.20 2.61 4.04
C LEU A 111 -7.56 3.19 4.44
N SER A 112 -8.46 2.37 4.99
CA SER A 112 -9.78 2.83 5.43
C SER A 112 -10.09 2.38 6.85
N VAL A 113 -10.53 3.32 7.68
CA VAL A 113 -11.04 3.02 9.02
C VAL A 113 -12.35 3.77 9.19
N LEU A 114 -13.45 3.01 9.30
CA LEU A 114 -14.82 3.47 9.56
C LEU A 114 -15.35 4.51 8.55
N LEU A 115 -15.02 5.77 8.73
CA LEU A 115 -15.54 6.91 7.95
C LEU A 115 -14.47 7.61 7.12
N VAL A 116 -13.21 7.20 7.27
CA VAL A 116 -12.09 7.81 6.57
C VAL A 116 -11.48 6.77 5.65
N ALA A 117 -11.26 7.15 4.39
CA ALA A 117 -10.52 6.37 3.42
C ALA A 117 -9.45 7.25 2.80
N LYS A 118 -8.22 6.74 2.75
CA LYS A 118 -7.10 7.38 2.08
C LYS A 118 -6.56 6.44 1.02
N VAL A 119 -6.45 6.95 -0.21
CA VAL A 119 -5.89 6.21 -1.33
C VAL A 119 -4.45 6.67 -1.52
N HIS A 120 -3.51 5.75 -1.37
CA HIS A 120 -2.11 5.99 -1.65
C HIS A 120 -1.74 5.44 -3.01
N ARG A 121 -0.91 6.19 -3.73
CA ARG A 121 -0.34 5.79 -5.02
C ARG A 121 1.15 6.05 -4.98
N GLU A 122 1.91 5.05 -5.40
CA GLU A 122 3.37 5.13 -5.48
C GLU A 122 3.79 4.60 -6.84
N THR A 123 4.55 5.42 -7.58
CA THR A 123 5.07 5.06 -8.89
C THR A 123 6.58 4.94 -8.79
N LYS A 124 7.12 3.77 -9.12
CA LYS A 124 8.56 3.46 -9.09
C LYS A 124 8.97 2.67 -10.32
N VAL A 125 10.21 2.78 -10.75
CA VAL A 125 10.78 1.93 -11.79
C VAL A 125 11.31 0.64 -11.15
N LEU A 126 10.59 -0.48 -11.36
CA LEU A 126 10.85 -1.75 -10.69
C LEU A 126 11.05 -2.90 -11.68
N CYS A 127 11.97 -3.81 -11.39
CA CYS A 127 12.06 -5.08 -12.12
C CYS A 127 10.82 -5.95 -11.83
N ARG A 128 10.60 -6.99 -12.64
CA ARG A 128 9.48 -7.94 -12.49
C ARG A 128 9.31 -8.44 -11.05
N GLN A 129 10.37 -8.95 -10.43
CA GLN A 129 10.31 -9.54 -9.09
C GLN A 129 10.00 -8.49 -8.00
N CYS A 130 10.71 -7.36 -8.01
CA CYS A 130 10.47 -6.25 -7.07
C CYS A 130 9.07 -5.66 -7.26
N GLY A 131 8.62 -5.49 -8.50
CA GLY A 131 7.29 -5.00 -8.83
C GLY A 131 6.18 -5.93 -8.33
N VAL A 132 6.34 -7.25 -8.51
CA VAL A 132 5.39 -8.24 -7.98
C VAL A 132 5.32 -8.18 -6.46
N ASN A 133 6.48 -8.10 -5.79
CA ASN A 133 6.52 -8.00 -4.34
C ASN A 133 5.83 -6.71 -3.84
N VAL A 134 6.19 -5.54 -4.36
CA VAL A 134 5.60 -4.25 -3.95
C VAL A 134 4.08 -4.23 -4.20
N THR A 135 3.63 -4.66 -5.38
CA THR A 135 2.19 -4.70 -5.70
C THR A 135 1.43 -5.73 -4.87
N SER A 136 2.02 -6.89 -4.56
CA SER A 136 1.42 -7.89 -3.67
C SER A 136 1.32 -7.39 -2.22
N ARG A 137 2.32 -6.66 -1.74
CA ARG A 137 2.32 -6.01 -0.42
C ARG A 137 1.25 -4.92 -0.35
N ALA A 138 1.13 -4.09 -1.38
CA ALA A 138 0.06 -3.10 -1.49
C ALA A 138 -1.35 -3.73 -1.48
N GLN A 139 -1.52 -4.87 -2.15
CA GLN A 139 -2.77 -5.65 -2.06
C GLN A 139 -3.03 -6.21 -0.67
N ALA A 140 -2.00 -6.77 -0.02
CA ALA A 140 -2.14 -7.31 1.34
C ALA A 140 -2.56 -6.20 2.32
N TYR A 141 -1.93 -5.03 2.25
CA TYR A 141 -2.32 -3.85 3.03
C TYR A 141 -3.76 -3.42 2.77
N THR A 142 -4.16 -3.38 1.49
CA THR A 142 -5.53 -3.01 1.13
C THR A 142 -6.56 -4.04 1.61
N ARG A 143 -6.19 -5.33 1.68
CA ARG A 143 -7.08 -6.35 2.25
C ARG A 143 -7.17 -6.25 3.76
N SER A 144 -6.07 -5.95 4.44
CA SER A 144 -6.06 -5.85 5.90
C SER A 144 -6.68 -4.55 6.41
N TRP A 145 -6.61 -3.45 5.65
CA TRP A 145 -7.06 -2.14 6.12
C TRP A 145 -8.03 -1.43 5.19
N GLY A 146 -8.26 -1.88 3.96
CA GLY A 146 -9.14 -1.18 3.01
C GLY A 146 -10.62 -1.52 3.18
N HIS A 147 -10.94 -2.64 3.81
CA HIS A 147 -12.31 -3.18 3.89
C HIS A 147 -13.12 -2.68 5.09
N PHE A 148 -12.54 -1.85 5.95
CA PHE A 148 -13.25 -1.32 7.11
C PHE A 148 -13.91 0.02 6.81
N GLY A 149 -15.24 0.01 6.65
CA GLY A 149 -16.05 1.22 6.55
C GLY A 149 -16.30 1.71 5.12
N VAL A 150 -16.23 3.03 4.91
CA VAL A 150 -16.57 3.67 3.61
C VAL A 150 -15.59 3.36 2.46
N GLY A 151 -14.38 2.90 2.77
CA GLY A 151 -13.34 2.64 1.76
C GLY A 151 -13.46 1.33 1.01
N VAL A 152 -14.48 0.49 1.29
CA VAL A 152 -14.66 -0.83 0.68
C VAL A 152 -14.64 -0.75 -0.85
N VAL A 153 -15.39 0.18 -1.45
CA VAL A 153 -15.43 0.33 -2.92
C VAL A 153 -14.05 0.68 -3.48
N ALA A 154 -13.33 1.62 -2.84
CA ALA A 154 -11.98 1.99 -3.24
C ALA A 154 -10.99 0.83 -3.07
N ALA A 155 -11.15 0.00 -2.03
CA ALA A 155 -10.35 -1.20 -1.81
C ALA A 155 -10.57 -2.24 -2.93
N TRP A 156 -11.82 -2.44 -3.38
CA TRP A 156 -12.11 -3.31 -4.52
C TRP A 156 -11.48 -2.79 -5.82
N VAL A 157 -11.64 -1.50 -6.11
CA VAL A 157 -11.07 -0.89 -7.33
C VAL A 157 -9.54 -0.96 -7.33
N SER A 158 -8.89 -0.64 -6.21
CA SER A 158 -7.42 -0.72 -6.09
C SER A 158 -6.91 -2.16 -6.20
N GLN A 159 -7.60 -3.14 -5.60
CA GLN A 159 -7.27 -4.54 -5.78
C GLN A 159 -7.37 -4.97 -7.24
N TRP A 160 -8.41 -4.53 -7.96
CA TRP A 160 -8.56 -4.85 -9.37
C TRP A 160 -7.44 -4.24 -10.22
N LYS A 161 -7.11 -2.96 -10.00
CA LYS A 161 -5.97 -2.29 -10.65
C LYS A 161 -4.65 -3.02 -10.39
N ASN A 162 -4.36 -3.36 -9.14
CA ASN A 162 -3.16 -4.10 -8.78
C ASN A 162 -3.13 -5.51 -9.38
N ARG A 163 -4.29 -6.19 -9.51
CA ARG A 163 -4.36 -7.48 -10.21
C ARG A 163 -4.01 -7.35 -11.69
N GLY A 164 -4.49 -6.30 -12.35
CA GLY A 164 -4.10 -5.97 -13.72
C GLY A 164 -2.59 -5.74 -13.84
N MET A 165 -2.02 -4.95 -12.94
CA MET A 165 -0.58 -4.68 -12.88
C MET A 165 0.23 -5.96 -12.64
N LEU A 166 -0.18 -6.83 -11.71
CA LEU A 166 0.46 -8.12 -11.46
C LEU A 166 0.43 -9.03 -12.69
N ARG A 167 -0.69 -9.06 -13.42
CA ARG A 167 -0.78 -9.82 -14.67
C ARG A 167 0.16 -9.25 -15.73
N ALA A 168 0.26 -7.93 -15.84
CA ALA A 168 1.21 -7.28 -16.75
C ALA A 168 2.66 -7.61 -16.37
N LEU A 169 3.02 -7.46 -15.09
CA LEU A 169 4.35 -7.76 -14.55
C LEU A 169 4.80 -9.20 -14.83
N ARG A 170 3.88 -10.16 -14.69
CA ARG A 170 4.19 -11.58 -14.96
C ARG A 170 4.54 -11.87 -16.41
N ARG A 171 4.17 -11.01 -17.37
CA ARG A 171 4.45 -11.17 -18.81
C ARG A 171 5.81 -10.58 -19.22
N PHE A 172 6.45 -9.78 -18.38
CA PHE A 172 7.78 -9.24 -18.69
C PHE A 172 8.87 -10.31 -18.52
N THR A 173 9.98 -10.11 -19.22
CA THR A 173 11.18 -10.94 -19.14
C THR A 173 11.70 -11.04 -17.70
N GLU A 174 12.26 -12.20 -17.35
CA GLU A 174 12.97 -12.40 -16.08
C GLU A 174 14.13 -11.39 -15.99
N PRO A 175 14.27 -10.66 -14.86
CA PRO A 175 15.34 -9.68 -14.73
C PRO A 175 16.67 -10.39 -14.48
N TYR A 176 17.74 -9.85 -15.06
CA TYR A 176 19.10 -10.30 -14.76
C TYR A 176 19.79 -9.29 -13.83
N ALA A 177 20.63 -9.81 -12.95
CA ALA A 177 21.38 -8.99 -12.01
C ALA A 177 22.50 -8.26 -12.74
N ARG A 178 22.56 -6.93 -12.57
CA ARG A 178 23.65 -6.09 -13.11
C ARG A 178 24.99 -6.37 -12.44
N ARG A 179 24.97 -6.70 -11.13
CA ARG A 179 26.14 -7.02 -10.33
C ARG A 179 25.96 -8.40 -9.69
N PRO A 180 26.74 -9.43 -10.06
CA PRO A 180 26.79 -10.66 -9.29
C PRO A 180 27.39 -10.32 -7.92
N GLY A 181 26.56 -10.23 -6.88
CA GLY A 181 26.99 -9.88 -5.52
C GLY A 181 26.10 -8.87 -4.80
N VAL A 182 25.21 -8.15 -5.51
CA VAL A 182 24.14 -7.39 -4.84
C VAL A 182 23.00 -8.36 -4.54
N LEU A 183 23.12 -9.05 -3.40
CA LEU A 183 22.02 -9.80 -2.82
C LEU A 183 20.94 -8.80 -2.43
N THR A 184 19.85 -8.76 -3.20
CA THR A 184 18.63 -8.11 -2.71
C THR A 184 18.20 -8.81 -1.44
N PRO A 185 17.88 -8.07 -0.36
CA PRO A 185 17.17 -8.68 0.75
C PRO A 185 15.89 -9.26 0.20
N GLU A 186 15.82 -10.59 0.17
CA GLU A 186 14.63 -11.28 -0.25
C GLU A 186 13.52 -10.84 0.68
N SER A 187 12.51 -10.20 0.10
CA SER A 187 11.36 -9.75 0.86
C SER A 187 10.65 -10.99 1.37
N ARG A 188 10.97 -11.40 2.60
CA ARG A 188 10.23 -12.48 3.25
C ARG A 188 8.75 -12.11 3.16
N PRO A 189 7.90 -13.02 2.67
CA PRO A 189 6.47 -12.77 2.70
C PRO A 189 6.10 -12.44 4.15
N ARG A 190 5.64 -11.21 4.42
CA ARG A 190 5.14 -10.84 5.76
C ARG A 190 3.97 -11.77 6.02
N THR A 191 4.21 -12.76 6.87
CA THR A 191 3.25 -13.81 7.20
C THR A 191 1.95 -13.16 7.66
N THR A 192 0.90 -13.31 6.85
CA THR A 192 -0.48 -12.87 7.13
C THR A 192 -1.09 -13.59 8.34
N GLY A 193 -0.40 -14.58 8.91
CA GLY A 193 -0.89 -15.44 9.98
C GLY A 193 -1.27 -14.70 11.27
N TRP A 194 -0.63 -13.57 11.59
CA TRP A 194 -0.97 -12.83 12.82
C TRP A 194 -2.33 -12.14 12.71
N PHE A 195 -2.68 -11.59 11.54
CA PHE A 195 -3.99 -11.00 11.29
C PHE A 195 -5.09 -12.05 11.29
N LEU A 196 -4.80 -13.23 10.75
CA LEU A 196 -5.72 -14.38 10.77
C LEU A 196 -5.97 -14.87 12.20
N ARG A 197 -4.92 -14.89 13.05
CA ARG A 197 -5.03 -15.16 14.49
C ARG A 197 -5.89 -14.11 15.21
N LEU A 198 -5.70 -12.82 14.90
CA LEU A 198 -6.51 -11.76 15.52
C LEU A 198 -8.00 -11.89 15.16
N TRP A 199 -8.30 -12.20 13.89
CA TRP A 199 -9.67 -12.40 13.43
C TRP A 199 -10.32 -13.64 14.04
N THR A 200 -9.61 -14.76 14.13
CA THR A 200 -10.14 -15.99 14.73
C THR A 200 -10.39 -15.82 16.24
N VAL A 201 -9.49 -15.17 16.96
CA VAL A 201 -9.69 -14.85 18.39
C VAL A 201 -10.84 -13.86 18.59
N GLY A 202 -10.90 -12.79 17.79
CA GLY A 202 -11.97 -11.80 17.86
C GLY A 202 -13.34 -12.38 17.52
N ALA A 203 -13.42 -13.22 16.48
CA ALA A 203 -14.65 -13.92 16.12
C ALA A 203 -15.10 -14.92 17.20
N GLY A 204 -14.16 -15.63 17.82
CA GLY A 204 -14.44 -16.54 18.94
C GLY A 204 -15.00 -15.80 20.16
N LEU A 205 -14.41 -14.66 20.51
CA LEU A 205 -14.92 -13.79 21.58
C LEU A 205 -16.31 -13.22 21.26
N GLY A 206 -16.52 -12.77 20.02
CA GLY A 206 -17.83 -12.29 19.57
C GLY A 206 -18.92 -13.36 19.67
N TRP A 207 -18.60 -14.60 19.28
CA TRP A 207 -19.49 -15.76 19.44
C TRP A 207 -19.79 -16.07 20.91
N LEU A 208 -18.77 -16.07 21.76
CA LEU A 208 -18.92 -16.27 23.21
C LEU A 208 -19.86 -15.24 23.83
N VAL A 209 -19.69 -13.96 23.50
CA VAL A 209 -20.57 -12.89 23.98
C VAL A 209 -22.00 -13.11 23.47
N MET A 210 -22.17 -13.44 22.18
CA MET A 210 -23.48 -13.68 21.60
C MET A 210 -24.22 -14.85 22.26
N LEU A 211 -23.50 -15.91 22.67
CA LEU A 211 -24.05 -17.06 23.39
C LEU A 211 -24.28 -16.77 24.89
N ALA A 212 -23.46 -15.91 25.51
CA ALA A 212 -23.60 -15.57 26.92
C ALA A 212 -24.81 -14.67 27.21
N VAL A 213 -25.14 -13.74 26.30
CA VAL A 213 -26.28 -12.81 26.45
C VAL A 213 -27.63 -13.52 26.72
N PRO A 214 -28.05 -14.54 25.95
CA PRO A 214 -29.30 -15.24 26.23
C PRO A 214 -29.27 -16.04 27.53
N VAL A 215 -28.13 -16.66 27.90
CA VAL A 215 -27.99 -17.40 29.16
C VAL A 215 -28.16 -16.46 30.36
N VAL A 216 -27.51 -15.29 30.32
CA VAL A 216 -27.66 -14.27 31.37
C VAL A 216 -29.09 -13.75 31.44
N ARG A 217 -29.76 -13.54 30.29
CA ARG A 217 -31.18 -13.15 30.24
C ARG A 217 -32.09 -14.18 30.92
N ILE A 218 -31.86 -15.47 30.71
CA ILE A 218 -32.66 -16.56 31.30
C ILE A 218 -32.47 -16.62 32.83
N VAL A 219 -31.22 -16.48 33.30
CA VAL A 219 -30.92 -16.50 34.76
C VAL A 219 -31.55 -15.30 35.48
N ILE A 220 -31.60 -14.14 34.85
CA ILE A 220 -32.21 -12.94 35.46
C ILE A 220 -33.75 -13.03 35.49
N SER A 221 -34.35 -13.82 34.61
CA SER A 221 -35.82 -13.97 34.53
C SER A 221 -36.39 -15.04 35.46
N HIS A 222 -35.55 -15.79 36.17
CA HIS A 222 -35.93 -16.81 37.15
C HIS A 222 -35.65 -16.32 38.57
#